data_AF-A0A7W7SHM0-F1
#
_entry.id   AF-A0A7W7SHM0-F1
#
_cell.length_a   1.000
_cell.length_b   1.000
_cell.length_c   1.000
_cell.angle_alpha   90.00
_cell.angle_beta   90.00
_cell.angle_gamma   90.00
#
_symmetry.space_group_name_H-M   'P 1'
#
loop_
_entity.id
_entity.type
_entity.pdbx_description
1 polymer ?
#
loop_
_entity_poly.entity_id
_entity_poly.type
_entity_poly.pdbx_seq_one_letter_code
_entity_poly.pdbx_strand_id
1 'polypeptide(L)'
;MNVGGMRQAAAVVTIVLVAGLSACTSKSGAPTAATVPSPTASVVEGSPEWAAKSLGDRQRNKDASKVVGRYAQLAIVQRGDRQGDPELCDAEWEKFTPAQKVMVDRDGFDAGCRIPA
;
A
#
# COMPACT_ATOMS: atom_id res chain seq x y z
N MET A 1 36.31 16.89 -48.55
CA MET A 1 34.94 17.43 -48.54
C MET A 1 34.24 16.88 -47.31
N ASN A 2 33.63 17.80 -46.57
CA ASN A 2 32.73 17.66 -45.42
C ASN A 2 33.30 17.28 -44.04
N VAL A 3 32.72 17.98 -43.08
CA VAL A 3 33.17 18.44 -41.77
C VAL A 3 32.07 18.10 -40.76
N GLY A 4 32.46 17.81 -39.51
CA GLY A 4 31.60 17.98 -38.32
C GLY A 4 30.76 16.76 -37.95
N GLY A 5 30.50 16.46 -36.68
CA GLY A 5 30.80 17.17 -35.44
C GLY A 5 29.98 16.60 -34.27
N MET A 6 30.55 16.74 -33.07
CA MET A 6 29.92 16.91 -31.75
C MET A 6 28.92 15.88 -31.17
N ARG A 7 29.39 15.21 -30.10
CA ARG A 7 28.89 15.11 -28.70
C ARG A 7 27.38 15.31 -28.34
N GLN A 8 27.02 14.64 -27.23
CA GLN A 8 25.94 14.88 -26.23
C GLN A 8 24.60 14.18 -26.52
N ALA A 9 24.07 13.29 -25.68
CA ALA A 9 23.51 13.37 -24.32
C ALA A 9 21.98 13.49 -24.31
N ALA A 10 21.37 12.70 -23.41
CA ALA A 10 20.10 12.93 -22.71
C ALA A 10 18.73 12.78 -23.44
N ALA A 11 17.84 12.08 -22.72
CA ALA A 11 16.52 12.56 -22.29
C ALA A 11 15.27 12.39 -23.19
N VAL A 12 14.30 11.64 -22.60
CA VAL A 12 12.82 11.87 -22.59
C VAL A 12 12.18 11.59 -23.99
N VAL A 13 10.93 11.17 -24.20
CA VAL A 13 9.63 11.50 -23.66
C VAL A 13 8.65 10.43 -24.19
N THR A 14 7.71 9.93 -23.40
CA THR A 14 6.48 9.33 -23.98
C THR A 14 5.30 10.17 -23.52
N ILE A 15 4.81 11.00 -24.44
CA ILE A 15 3.71 11.94 -24.29
C ILE A 15 2.37 11.20 -24.25
N VAL A 16 1.55 11.62 -23.29
CA VAL A 16 0.11 11.38 -23.15
C VAL A 16 -0.65 11.93 -24.36
N LEU A 17 -1.64 11.20 -24.88
CA LEU A 17 -2.74 11.81 -25.64
C LEU A 17 -4.09 11.23 -25.20
N VAL A 18 -4.80 12.10 -24.48
CA VAL A 18 -6.23 12.10 -24.22
C VAL A 18 -6.96 12.38 -25.54
N ALA A 19 -8.06 11.65 -25.80
CA ALA A 19 -9.36 12.19 -26.25
C ALA A 19 -10.10 11.17 -27.13
N GLY A 20 -11.25 10.72 -26.62
CA GLY A 20 -12.28 10.06 -27.39
C GLY A 20 -13.63 10.46 -26.80
N LEU A 21 -14.04 11.70 -27.03
CA LEU A 21 -15.40 12.15 -26.75
C LEU A 21 -16.38 11.39 -27.65
N SER A 22 -17.39 10.76 -27.06
CA SER A 22 -18.62 10.36 -27.74
C SER A 22 -19.80 10.94 -26.99
N ALA A 23 -20.59 11.77 -27.67
CA ALA A 23 -21.72 12.48 -27.12
C ALA A 23 -23.05 11.76 -27.39
N CYS A 24 -23.89 11.74 -26.34
CA CYS A 24 -25.36 11.73 -26.31
C CYS A 24 -26.11 10.48 -26.81
N THR A 25 -26.80 9.73 -25.93
CA THR A 25 -28.26 9.86 -25.63
C THR A 25 -28.60 9.09 -24.34
N SER A 26 -29.63 9.52 -23.62
CA SER A 26 -30.06 8.99 -22.32
C SER A 26 -30.58 7.54 -22.37
N LYS A 27 -30.03 6.64 -21.54
CA LYS A 27 -30.79 5.54 -20.92
C LYS A 27 -30.12 5.07 -19.63
N SER A 28 -30.85 5.12 -18.53
CA SER A 28 -30.45 4.67 -17.21
C SER A 28 -29.88 3.25 -17.26
N GLY A 29 -28.61 3.10 -16.89
CA GLY A 29 -27.94 1.81 -16.74
C GLY A 29 -26.86 1.94 -15.67
N ALA A 30 -27.08 1.29 -14.54
CA ALA A 30 -26.25 1.38 -13.35
C ALA A 30 -24.78 0.99 -13.63
N PRO A 31 -23.78 1.65 -13.02
CA PRO A 31 -22.43 1.12 -13.01
C PRO A 31 -22.40 -0.12 -12.11
N THR A 32 -22.14 -1.29 -12.71
CA THR A 32 -21.76 -2.49 -11.97
C THR A 32 -20.47 -2.22 -11.22
N ALA A 33 -20.60 -1.86 -9.94
CA ALA A 33 -19.52 -1.83 -8.99
C ALA A 33 -18.96 -3.25 -8.87
N ALA A 34 -17.72 -3.44 -9.32
CA ALA A 34 -16.94 -4.62 -8.98
C ALA A 34 -16.80 -4.65 -7.46
N THR A 35 -17.63 -5.47 -6.82
CA THR A 35 -17.61 -5.67 -5.37
C THR A 35 -16.39 -6.53 -5.09
N VAL A 36 -15.32 -5.89 -4.61
CA VAL A 36 -14.24 -6.60 -3.91
C VAL A 36 -14.90 -7.24 -2.69
N PRO A 37 -14.89 -8.58 -2.54
CA PRO A 37 -15.45 -9.21 -1.34
C PRO A 37 -14.60 -8.75 -0.15
N SER A 38 -15.13 -7.81 0.63
CA SER A 38 -14.60 -7.53 1.96
C SER A 38 -14.86 -8.77 2.82
N PRO A 39 -13.91 -9.18 3.68
CA PRO A 39 -14.18 -10.19 4.69
C PRO A 39 -15.30 -9.67 5.59
N THR A 40 -16.51 -10.21 5.39
CA THR A 40 -17.66 -9.91 6.23
C THR A 40 -17.36 -10.52 7.60
N ALA A 41 -16.89 -9.71 8.54
CA ALA A 41 -16.90 -10.10 9.93
C ALA A 41 -18.34 -10.46 10.28
N SER A 42 -18.59 -11.73 10.67
CA SER A 42 -19.91 -12.16 11.10
C SER A 42 -20.32 -11.33 12.32
N VAL A 43 -21.15 -10.32 12.09
CA VAL A 43 -21.77 -9.55 13.16
C VAL A 43 -22.73 -10.50 13.84
N VAL A 44 -22.41 -10.88 15.08
CA VAL A 44 -23.30 -11.68 15.92
C VAL A 44 -24.60 -10.90 16.09
N GLU A 45 -25.74 -11.54 15.82
CA GLU A 45 -27.06 -10.94 15.95
C GLU A 45 -27.23 -10.37 17.38
N GLY A 46 -27.55 -9.08 17.47
CA GLY A 46 -27.63 -8.35 18.75
C GLY A 46 -26.37 -7.58 19.16
N SER A 47 -25.27 -7.60 18.38
CA SER A 47 -24.11 -6.76 18.69
C SER A 47 -24.40 -5.28 18.37
N PRO A 48 -23.98 -4.33 19.23
CA PRO A 48 -24.16 -2.91 18.98
C PRO A 48 -23.30 -2.46 17.77
N GLU A 49 -23.79 -1.49 17.00
CA GLU A 49 -23.15 -1.00 15.77
C GLU A 49 -21.68 -0.56 15.95
N TRP A 50 -21.34 -0.03 17.13
CA TRP A 50 -19.97 0.41 17.43
C TRP A 50 -18.98 -0.77 17.45
N ALA A 51 -19.42 -1.99 17.75
CA ALA A 51 -18.58 -3.17 17.78
C ALA A 51 -18.14 -3.57 16.36
N ALA A 52 -19.09 -3.59 15.42
CA ALA A 52 -18.80 -3.82 14.00
C ALA A 52 -17.86 -2.74 13.44
N LYS A 53 -18.10 -1.47 13.78
CA LYS A 53 -17.21 -0.36 13.39
C LYS A 53 -15.80 -0.54 13.95
N SER A 54 -15.67 -0.90 15.23
CA SER A 54 -14.38 -1.12 15.91
C SER A 54 -13.56 -2.23 15.26
N LEU A 55 -14.20 -3.36 14.88
CA LEU A 55 -13.53 -4.43 14.13
C LEU A 55 -13.04 -3.94 12.77
N GLY A 56 -13.86 -3.16 12.05
CA GLY A 56 -13.46 -2.55 10.79
C GLY A 56 -12.31 -1.56 10.93
N ASP A 57 -12.32 -0.73 11.98
CA ASP A 57 -11.24 0.22 12.29
C ASP A 57 -9.94 -0.52 12.64
N ARG A 58 -10.01 -1.60 13.44
CA ARG A 58 -8.85 -2.44 13.76
C ARG A 58 -8.26 -3.07 12.49
N GLN A 59 -9.10 -3.60 11.60
CA GLN A 59 -8.64 -4.18 10.34
C GLN A 59 -7.96 -3.12 9.46
N ARG A 60 -8.55 -1.93 9.34
CA ARG A 60 -7.93 -0.80 8.63
C ARG A 60 -6.57 -0.43 9.23
N ASN A 61 -6.45 -0.39 10.56
CA ASN A 61 -5.17 -0.08 11.20
C ASN A 61 -4.12 -1.16 10.92
N LYS A 62 -4.50 -2.43 10.97
CA LYS A 62 -3.63 -3.56 10.60
C LYS A 62 -3.13 -3.43 9.16
N ASP A 63 -4.00 -3.09 8.23
CA ASP A 63 -3.64 -2.90 6.83
C ASP A 63 -2.74 -1.66 6.60
N ALA A 64 -2.99 -0.55 7.30
CA ALA A 64 -2.09 0.60 7.28
C ALA A 64 -0.71 0.27 7.86
N SER A 65 -0.68 -0.53 8.93
CA SER A 65 0.57 -0.95 9.60
C SER A 65 1.42 -1.87 8.73
N LYS A 66 0.81 -2.64 7.81
CA LYS A 66 1.55 -3.37 6.76
C LYS A 66 2.40 -2.43 5.91
N VAL A 67 1.88 -1.25 5.55
CA VAL A 67 2.66 -0.28 4.77
C VAL A 67 3.87 0.22 5.56
N VAL A 68 3.71 0.46 6.86
CA VAL A 68 4.82 0.81 7.75
C VAL A 68 5.88 -0.31 7.79
N GLY A 69 5.44 -1.56 7.92
CA GLY A 69 6.33 -2.73 7.83
C GLY A 69 7.06 -2.83 6.50
N ARG A 70 6.41 -2.50 5.38
CA ARG A 70 7.05 -2.49 4.06
C ARG A 70 8.16 -1.45 3.95
N TYR A 71 8.00 -0.28 4.56
CA TYR A 71 9.06 0.72 4.61
C TYR A 71 10.24 0.26 5.47
N ALA A 72 9.99 -0.42 6.59
CA ALA A 72 11.04 -1.05 7.37
C ALA A 72 11.81 -2.09 6.55
N GLN A 73 11.11 -2.97 5.83
CA GLN A 73 11.74 -3.96 4.95
C GLN A 73 12.55 -3.33 3.82
N LEU A 74 12.05 -2.23 3.24
CA LEU A 74 12.79 -1.48 2.23
C LEU A 74 14.09 -0.91 2.82
N ALA A 75 14.04 -0.35 4.02
CA ALA A 75 15.22 0.17 4.71
C ALA A 75 16.24 -0.94 5.01
N ILE A 76 15.78 -2.13 5.41
CA ILE A 76 16.63 -3.33 5.61
C ILE A 76 17.35 -3.69 4.31
N VAL A 77 16.61 -3.88 3.20
CA VAL A 77 17.21 -4.27 1.91
C VAL A 77 18.14 -3.21 1.35
N GLN A 78 17.83 -1.93 1.54
CA GLN A 78 18.68 -0.82 1.10
C GLN A 78 20.02 -0.76 1.84
N ARG A 79 20.11 -1.31 3.05
CA ARG A 79 21.39 -1.50 3.76
C ARG A 79 22.20 -2.70 3.24
N GLY A 80 21.61 -3.52 2.37
CA GLY A 80 22.20 -4.78 1.90
C GLY A 80 21.90 -5.96 2.81
N ASP A 81 21.02 -5.79 3.79
CA ASP A 81 20.65 -6.86 4.73
C ASP A 81 19.65 -7.84 4.10
N ARG A 82 19.48 -9.00 4.75
CA ARG A 82 18.58 -10.06 4.29
C ARG A 82 17.12 -9.61 4.34
N GLN A 83 16.43 -9.78 3.21
CA GLN A 83 14.99 -9.52 3.13
C GLN A 83 14.18 -10.51 3.99
N GLY A 84 13.20 -9.98 4.72
CA GLY A 84 12.25 -10.76 5.50
C GLY A 84 12.82 -11.35 6.79
N ASP A 85 14.02 -10.93 7.20
CA ASP A 85 14.67 -11.43 8.42
C ASP A 85 13.89 -10.98 9.68
N PRO A 86 13.42 -11.92 10.54
CA PRO A 86 12.63 -11.57 11.71
C PRO A 86 13.37 -10.68 12.72
N GLU A 87 14.67 -10.91 12.94
CA GLU A 87 15.45 -10.15 13.93
C GLU A 87 15.66 -8.71 13.47
N LEU A 88 15.88 -8.52 12.17
CA LEU A 88 15.99 -7.18 11.58
C LEU A 88 14.66 -6.44 11.61
N CYS A 89 13.55 -7.11 11.33
CA CYS A 89 12.21 -6.54 11.48
C CYS A 89 11.89 -6.18 12.93
N ASP A 90 12.33 -6.97 13.91
CA ASP A 90 12.18 -6.68 15.34
C ASP A 90 13.02 -5.47 15.75
N ALA A 91 14.24 -5.36 15.22
CA ALA A 91 15.08 -4.19 15.43
C ALA A 91 14.45 -2.90 14.85
N GLU A 92 13.80 -2.98 13.68
CA GLU A 92 13.05 -1.84 13.13
C GLU A 92 11.83 -1.45 13.98
N TRP A 93 11.13 -2.43 14.55
CA TRP A 93 10.01 -2.19 15.48
C TRP A 93 10.45 -1.51 16.77
N GLU A 94 11.61 -1.89 17.31
CA GLU A 94 12.13 -1.29 18.54
C GLU A 94 12.54 0.18 18.39
N LYS A 95 12.64 0.71 17.17
CA LYS A 95 12.84 2.14 16.92
C LYS A 95 11.59 2.98 17.20
N PHE A 96 10.42 2.36 17.29
CA PHE A 96 9.20 3.09 17.63
C PHE A 96 9.20 3.54 19.09
N THR A 97 8.81 4.79 19.30
CA THR A 97 8.45 5.29 20.62
C THR A 97 7.22 4.54 21.18
N PRO A 98 7.01 4.53 22.50
CA PRO A 98 5.82 3.91 23.09
C PRO A 98 4.50 4.43 22.49
N ALA A 99 4.41 5.74 22.19
CA ALA A 99 3.23 6.32 21.56
C ALA A 99 3.01 5.81 20.13
N GLN A 100 4.07 5.60 19.35
CA GLN A 100 3.97 5.01 18.02
C GLN A 100 3.55 3.55 18.08
N LYS A 101 4.05 2.77 19.06
CA LYS A 101 3.63 1.37 19.27
C LYS A 101 2.15 1.22 19.64
N VAL A 102 1.49 2.29 20.12
CA VAL A 102 0.02 2.31 20.33
C VAL A 102 -0.73 2.54 19.01
N MET A 103 -0.14 3.27 18.07
CA MET A 103 -0.78 3.61 16.79
C MET A 103 -0.57 2.53 15.72
N VAL A 104 0.60 1.91 15.70
CA VAL A 104 0.95 0.88 14.71
C VAL A 104 0.58 -0.49 15.27
N ASP A 105 -0.21 -1.24 14.52
CA ASP A 105 -0.52 -2.63 14.83
C ASP A 105 0.71 -3.52 14.56
N ARG A 106 1.16 -4.25 15.59
CA ARG A 106 2.35 -5.11 15.52
C ARG A 106 2.22 -6.19 14.46
N ASP A 107 1.10 -6.91 14.41
CA ASP A 107 0.90 -7.96 13.42
C ASP A 107 0.90 -7.41 11.99
N GLY A 108 0.28 -6.24 11.79
CA GLY A 108 0.28 -5.53 10.52
C GLY A 108 1.69 -5.17 10.10
N PHE A 109 2.47 -4.57 10.99
CA PHE A 109 3.88 -4.26 10.76
C PHE A 109 4.68 -5.52 10.39
N ASP A 110 4.57 -6.60 11.14
CA ASP A 110 5.30 -7.85 10.89
C ASP A 110 4.90 -8.47 9.54
N ALA A 111 3.61 -8.46 9.21
CA ALA A 111 3.12 -8.95 7.92
C ALA A 111 3.63 -8.11 6.73
N GLY A 112 3.93 -6.82 6.95
CA GLY A 112 4.57 -5.96 5.96
C GLY A 112 6.09 -6.11 5.90
N CYS A 113 6.71 -6.35 7.05
CA CYS A 113 8.16 -6.41 7.16
C CYS A 113 8.71 -7.77 6.73
N ARG A 114 8.21 -8.87 7.31
CA ARG A 114 8.78 -10.23 7.19
C ARG A 114 8.40 -10.95 5.89
N ILE A 115 8.47 -10.24 4.77
CA ILE A 115 8.09 -10.76 3.46
C ILE A 115 9.33 -11.39 2.82
N PRO A 116 9.32 -12.69 2.48
CA PRO A 116 10.46 -13.33 1.87
C PRO A 116 10.80 -12.70 0.51
N ALA A 117 12.07 -12.87 0.10
CA ALA A 117 12.57 -12.45 -1.21
C ALA A 117 11.88 -13.21 -2.35
#